data_AF-A0A5F2HUW1-F1
#
_entry.id   AF-A0A5F2HUW1-F1
#
_cell.length_a   1.000
_cell.length_b   1.000
_cell.length_c   1.000
_cell.angle_alpha   90.00
_cell.angle_beta   90.00
_cell.angle_gamma   90.00
#
_symmetry.space_group_name_H-M   'P 1'
#
loop_
_entity.id
_entity.type
_entity.pdbx_description
1 polymer ?
#
loop_
_entity_poly.entity_id
_entity_poly.type
_entity_poly.pdbx_seq_one_letter_code
_entity_poly.pdbx_strand_id
1 'polypeptide(L)'
;AAVPRFLLDIGRDVSLFDRLTERRLERFIGVIYRPESELHSHYADASLARQFDAFVWFDETRAVTPLGPEHAASGLPETYPFGL
;
A
#
# COMPACT_ATOMS: atom_id res chain seq x y z
N ALA A 1 -21.69 -3.16 -12.12
CA ALA A 1 -21.26 -2.04 -11.25
C ALA A 1 -19.88 -2.37 -10.69
N ALA A 2 -19.01 -1.38 -10.48
CA ALA A 2 -17.71 -1.61 -9.84
C ALA A 2 -17.91 -1.98 -8.36
N VAL A 3 -17.01 -2.80 -7.79
CA VAL A 3 -17.05 -3.20 -6.37
C VAL A 3 -16.20 -2.22 -5.56
N PRO A 4 -16.79 -1.43 -4.63
CA PRO A 4 -16.09 -0.31 -3.99
C PRO A 4 -15.05 -0.74 -2.95
N ARG A 5 -15.24 -1.93 -2.35
CA ARG A 5 -14.27 -2.53 -1.42
C ARG A 5 -14.35 -4.05 -1.49
N PHE A 6 -13.20 -4.72 -1.48
CA PHE A 6 -13.15 -6.18 -1.45
C PHE A 6 -11.80 -6.67 -0.91
N LEU A 7 -11.79 -7.93 -0.48
CA LEU A 7 -10.58 -8.69 -0.26
C LEU A 7 -10.47 -9.73 -1.37
N LEU A 8 -9.30 -9.79 -2.00
CA LEU A 8 -8.96 -10.76 -3.02
C LEU A 8 -7.91 -11.71 -2.46
N ASP A 9 -8.29 -12.97 -2.30
CA ASP A 9 -7.38 -14.06 -2.02
C ASP A 9 -6.81 -14.56 -3.35
N ILE A 10 -5.55 -14.23 -3.65
CA ILE A 10 -4.97 -14.43 -4.98
C ILE A 10 -4.70 -15.92 -5.23
N GLY A 11 -4.41 -16.69 -4.17
CA GLY A 11 -4.08 -18.11 -4.27
C GLY A 11 -5.28 -19.03 -4.54
N ARG A 12 -6.53 -18.54 -4.43
CA ARG A 12 -7.74 -19.36 -4.61
C ARG A 12 -8.08 -19.69 -6.07
N ASP A 13 -7.59 -18.92 -7.03
CA ASP A 13 -7.92 -19.08 -8.45
C ASP A 13 -6.66 -18.94 -9.31
N VAL A 14 -6.24 -20.05 -9.92
CA VAL A 14 -5.03 -20.11 -10.76
C VAL A 14 -5.14 -19.18 -11.98
N SER A 15 -6.32 -19.05 -12.58
CA SER A 15 -6.52 -18.18 -13.74
C SER A 15 -6.37 -16.70 -13.35
N LEU A 16 -6.78 -16.34 -12.13
CA LEU A 16 -6.59 -15.02 -11.58
C LEU A 16 -5.11 -14.77 -11.24
N PHE A 17 -4.44 -15.74 -10.62
CA PHE A 17 -3.01 -15.68 -10.31
C PHE A 17 -2.19 -15.35 -11.56
N ASP A 18 -2.41 -16.08 -12.66
CA ASP A 18 -1.71 -15.85 -13.92
C ASP A 18 -1.96 -14.45 -14.49
N ARG A 19 -3.21 -13.98 -14.43
CA ARG A 19 -3.58 -12.62 -14.88
C ARG A 19 -2.94 -11.51 -14.04
N LEU A 20 -2.77 -11.75 -12.74
CA LEU A 20 -2.15 -10.82 -11.80
C LEU A 20 -0.62 -10.95 -11.74
N THR A 21 -0.05 -11.90 -12.48
CA THR A 21 1.39 -12.10 -12.60
C THR A 21 2.04 -11.14 -13.60
N GLU A 22 1.28 -10.64 -14.59
CA GLU A 22 1.75 -9.62 -15.52
C GLU A 22 2.24 -8.37 -14.76
N ARG A 23 3.41 -7.83 -15.15
CA ARG A 23 3.95 -6.63 -14.53
C ARG A 23 3.13 -5.42 -14.91
N ARG A 24 2.77 -4.61 -13.92
CA ARG A 24 2.08 -3.32 -14.09
C ARG A 24 2.76 -2.30 -13.19
N LEU A 25 2.62 -1.02 -13.54
CA LEU A 25 3.06 0.05 -12.66
C LEU A 25 2.14 0.11 -11.43
N GLU A 26 2.73 -0.11 -10.25
CA GLU A 26 2.12 0.12 -8.96
C GLU A 26 2.53 1.49 -8.45
N ARG A 27 1.56 2.22 -7.92
CA ARG A 27 1.80 3.45 -7.18
C ARG A 27 1.98 3.11 -5.70
N PHE A 28 3.19 3.28 -5.20
CA PHE A 28 3.55 3.02 -3.81
C PHE A 28 4.00 4.31 -3.13
N ILE A 29 3.26 4.77 -2.12
CA ILE A 29 3.62 5.91 -1.28
C ILE A 29 3.95 5.41 0.11
N GLY A 30 5.22 5.56 0.51
CA GLY A 30 5.69 5.28 1.86
C GLY A 30 5.57 6.50 2.78
N VAL A 31 6.66 6.84 3.46
CA VAL A 31 6.70 7.92 4.47
C VAL A 31 6.63 9.32 3.84
N ILE A 32 7.30 9.52 2.71
CA ILE A 32 7.44 10.83 2.07
C ILE A 32 6.72 10.80 0.73
N TYR A 33 5.80 11.72 0.51
CA TYR A 33 5.19 11.96 -0.80
C TYR A 33 5.88 13.15 -1.49
N ARG A 34 6.18 13.00 -2.79
CA ARG A 34 6.86 13.99 -3.65
C ARG A 34 6.11 14.09 -4.97
N PRO A 35 5.14 15.02 -5.10
CA PRO A 35 4.30 15.11 -6.30
C PRO A 35 5.08 15.51 -7.56
N GLU A 36 6.13 16.32 -7.43
CA GLU A 36 6.91 16.84 -8.57
C GLU A 36 7.65 15.74 -9.34
N SER A 37 7.96 14.63 -8.66
CA SER A 37 8.67 13.49 -9.21
C SER A 37 7.86 12.20 -9.11
N GLU A 38 6.52 12.28 -9.09
CA GLU A 38 5.65 11.16 -8.71
C GLU A 38 5.91 9.88 -9.50
N LEU A 39 5.94 9.95 -10.83
CA LEU A 39 6.21 8.78 -11.68
C LEU A 39 7.56 8.12 -11.39
N HIS A 40 8.58 8.89 -11.02
CA HIS A 40 9.92 8.37 -10.78
C HIS A 40 10.14 7.93 -9.33
N SER A 41 9.45 8.56 -8.37
CA SER A 41 9.65 8.36 -6.94
C SER A 41 8.63 7.42 -6.30
N HIS A 42 7.43 7.32 -6.87
CA HIS A 42 6.28 6.61 -6.26
C HIS A 42 5.65 5.59 -7.18
N TYR A 43 6.20 5.36 -8.38
CA TYR A 43 5.78 4.25 -9.22
C TYR A 43 6.91 3.24 -9.38
N ALA A 44 6.56 1.97 -9.24
CA ALA A 44 7.45 0.85 -9.44
C ALA A 44 6.74 -0.22 -10.26
N ASP A 45 7.50 -1.04 -11.00
CA ASP A 45 6.93 -2.25 -11.57
C ASP A 45 6.57 -3.24 -10.46
N ALA A 46 5.34 -3.72 -10.50
CA ALA A 46 4.83 -4.73 -9.60
C ALA A 46 4.22 -5.90 -10.36
N SER A 47 4.42 -7.10 -9.83
CA SER A 47 3.76 -8.34 -10.22
C SER A 47 2.94 -8.79 -9.02
N LEU A 48 1.67 -8.39 -9.00
CA LEU A 48 0.84 -8.43 -7.79
C LEU A 48 0.79 -9.84 -7.18
N ALA A 49 0.55 -10.85 -7.99
CA ALA A 49 0.48 -12.24 -7.54
C ALA A 49 1.82 -12.85 -7.09
N ARG A 50 2.96 -12.27 -7.52
CA ARG A 50 4.29 -12.71 -7.07
C ARG A 50 4.74 -12.02 -5.78
N GLN A 51 4.14 -10.88 -5.44
CA GLN A 51 4.52 -10.07 -4.28
C GLN A 51 3.60 -10.25 -3.08
N PHE A 52 2.33 -10.58 -3.31
CA PHE A 52 1.31 -10.64 -2.27
C PHE A 52 0.46 -11.90 -2.39
N ASP A 53 0.08 -12.47 -1.25
CA ASP A 53 -0.87 -13.60 -1.18
C ASP A 53 -2.33 -13.13 -1.27
N ALA A 54 -2.60 -11.90 -0.85
CA ALA A 54 -3.92 -11.29 -0.88
C ALA A 54 -3.85 -9.78 -1.12
N PHE A 55 -4.95 -9.21 -1.62
CA PHE A 55 -5.06 -7.79 -1.92
C PHE A 55 -6.36 -7.22 -1.36
N VAL A 56 -6.27 -6.12 -0.62
CA VAL A 56 -7.43 -5.41 -0.07
C VAL A 56 -7.63 -4.12 -0.85
N TRP A 57 -8.80 -3.97 -1.45
CA TRP A 57 -9.15 -2.81 -2.26
C TRP A 57 -10.13 -1.90 -1.53
N PHE A 58 -9.88 -0.60 -1.65
CA PHE A 58 -10.80 0.49 -1.33
C PHE A 58 -10.72 1.48 -2.48
N ASP A 59 -11.85 1.82 -3.11
CA ASP A 59 -11.82 2.79 -4.22
C ASP A 59 -11.52 4.22 -3.73
N GLU A 60 -12.02 4.56 -2.54
CA GLU A 60 -11.80 5.83 -1.86
C GLU A 60 -11.11 5.61 -0.51
N THR A 61 -10.10 6.44 -0.23
CA THR A 61 -9.42 6.49 1.07
C THR A 61 -9.40 7.93 1.58
N ARG A 62 -9.17 8.10 2.89
CA ARG A 62 -9.03 9.41 3.53
C ARG A 62 -7.83 9.39 4.47
N ALA A 63 -7.30 10.57 4.76
CA ALA A 63 -6.22 10.71 5.74
C ALA A 63 -6.63 10.11 7.09
N VAL A 64 -5.68 9.44 7.74
CA VAL A 64 -5.87 8.96 9.11
C VAL A 64 -5.94 10.14 10.07
N THR A 65 -6.75 10.01 11.12
CA THR A 65 -6.75 10.98 12.22
C THR A 65 -5.59 10.65 13.16
N PRO A 66 -4.67 11.58 13.43
CA PRO A 66 -3.61 11.36 14.41
C PRO A 66 -4.20 11.00 15.78
N LEU A 67 -3.54 10.09 16.49
CA LEU A 67 -3.90 9.79 17.87
C LEU A 67 -3.54 11.00 18.76
N GLY A 68 -4.39 11.30 19.75
CA GLY A 68 -4.16 12.40 20.69
C GLY A 68 -3.02 12.12 21.67
N PRO A 69 -2.56 13.14 22.43
CA PRO A 69 -1.47 13.02 23.41
C PRO A 69 -1.65 11.91 24.45
N GLU A 70 -2.89 11.56 24.78
CA GLU A 70 -3.26 10.46 25.68
C GLU A 70 -2.82 9.08 25.18
N HIS A 71 -2.52 8.96 23.89
CA HIS A 71 -2.01 7.74 23.26
C HIS A 71 -0.48 7.79 23.04
N ALA A 72 0.18 8.89 23.42
CA ALA A 72 1.64 8.96 23.37
C ALA A 72 2.21 7.97 24.40
N ALA A 73 2.69 6.82 23.95
CA ALA A 73 3.35 5.86 24.82
C ALA A 73 4.57 6.54 25.47
N SER A 74 4.59 6.62 26.80
CA SER A 74 5.76 7.08 27.54
C SER A 74 6.95 6.18 27.21
N GLY A 75 7.95 6.71 26.51
CA GLY A 75 9.18 5.97 26.18
C GLY A 75 9.25 5.36 24.78
N LEU A 76 8.44 5.80 23.81
CA LEU A 76 8.79 5.57 22.39
C LEU A 76 10.21 6.12 22.16
N PRO A 77 11.18 5.31 21.69
CA PRO A 77 12.46 5.83 21.25
C PRO A 77 12.18 6.85 20.14
N GLU A 78 12.83 8.00 20.22
CA GLU A 78 12.75 9.05 19.20
C GLU A 78 13.38 8.50 17.90
N THR A 79 12.56 7.87 17.05
CA THR A 79 12.98 7.35 15.73
C THR A 79 12.85 8.40 14.63
N TYR A 80 12.75 9.67 15.01
CA TYR A 80 12.65 10.80 14.08
C TYR A 80 14.03 11.47 13.91
N PRO A 81 14.47 11.78 12.68
CA PRO A 81 13.86 11.45 11.39
C PRO A 81 14.31 10.10 10.81
N PHE A 82 15.19 9.35 11.46
CA PHE A 82 15.82 8.16 10.88
C PHE A 82 15.83 6.99 11.86
N GLY A 83 15.14 5.89 11.50
CA GLY A 83 15.36 4.57 12.06
C GLY A 83 16.33 3.78 11.18
N LEU A 84 17.63 4.06 11.30
CA LEU A 84 18.70 3.17 10.86
C LEU A 84 19.17 2.35 12.06
#